data_AF-A0A8T4SCW7-F1
#
_entry.id   AF-A0A8T4SCW7-F1
#
_cell.length_a   1.000
_cell.length_b   1.000
_cell.length_c   1.000
_cell.angle_alpha   90.00
_cell.angle_beta   90.00
_cell.angle_gamma   90.00
#
_symmetry.space_group_name_H-M   'P 1'
#
loop_
_entity.id
_entity.type
_entity.pdbx_description
1 polymer ?
#
loop_
_entity_poly.entity_id
_entity_poly.type
_entity_poly.pdbx_seq_one_letter_code
_entity_poly.pdbx_strand_id
1 'polypeptide(L)'
;MPEDIKQLKKMPPEERLKRLQKYKQERETELKEADELIKKSSGEVEQKKKLVEKIPIPQLASENDERLSAEEREMFVVHRQTVRHEIASTPKKNEKKEQLEETVERERPKPVVEQPQYGMRPIREMYSEAAAIYQAVEQRGYITPQEMTKVGEIYTETQQKERANYQPQPQDVPLADRLHDLTERMQGIYRTQKERASKIRHGYSNEADDEPQYRTR
;
A
#
# COMPACT_ATOMS: atom_id res chain seq x y z
N MET A 1 20.18 -31.46 -28.92
CA MET A 1 20.87 -32.67 -29.42
C MET A 1 22.37 -32.61 -29.11
N PRO A 2 22.93 -33.59 -28.38
CA PRO A 2 24.37 -33.79 -28.22
C PRO A 2 24.90 -34.67 -29.36
N GLU A 3 24.63 -34.29 -30.61
CA GLU A 3 25.24 -34.94 -31.76
C GLU A 3 26.69 -34.43 -31.88
N ASP A 4 27.55 -35.22 -31.24
CA ASP A 4 28.95 -35.46 -31.53
C ASP A 4 29.89 -34.26 -31.69
N ILE A 5 30.21 -33.65 -30.55
CA ILE A 5 31.54 -33.04 -30.32
C ILE A 5 32.66 -33.97 -30.82
N LYS A 6 32.44 -35.29 -30.75
CA LYS A 6 33.32 -36.34 -31.29
C LYS A 6 33.45 -36.31 -32.83
N GLN A 7 32.41 -35.94 -33.56
CA GLN A 7 32.43 -35.80 -35.03
C GLN A 7 33.10 -34.47 -35.44
N LEU A 8 32.84 -33.38 -34.71
CA LEU A 8 33.48 -32.08 -34.94
C LEU A 8 35.01 -32.14 -34.79
N LYS A 9 35.52 -32.98 -33.89
CA LYS A 9 36.97 -33.23 -33.71
C LYS A 9 37.63 -33.94 -34.90
N LYS A 10 36.87 -34.68 -35.71
CA LYS A 10 37.38 -35.43 -36.87
C LYS A 10 37.45 -34.59 -38.16
N MET A 11 36.79 -33.42 -38.20
CA MET A 11 36.77 -32.53 -39.37
C MET A 11 38.04 -31.67 -39.47
N PRO A 12 38.38 -31.16 -40.67
CA PRO A 12 39.43 -30.16 -40.86
C PRO A 12 39.18 -28.89 -40.01
N PRO A 13 40.24 -28.17 -39.58
CA PRO A 13 40.11 -27.01 -38.69
C PRO A 13 39.18 -25.91 -39.21
N GLU A 14 39.22 -25.62 -40.50
CA GLU A 14 38.42 -24.55 -41.12
C GLU A 14 36.92 -24.88 -41.15
N GLU A 15 36.57 -26.12 -41.51
CA GLU A 15 35.18 -26.58 -41.53
C GLU A 15 34.61 -26.69 -40.12
N ARG A 16 35.44 -27.12 -39.16
CA ARG A 16 35.10 -27.17 -37.74
C ARG A 16 34.73 -25.78 -37.22
N LEU A 17 35.52 -24.76 -37.54
CA LEU A 17 35.23 -23.37 -37.12
C LEU A 17 33.92 -22.86 -37.71
N LYS A 18 33.67 -23.07 -39.00
CA LYS A 18 32.41 -22.64 -39.65
C LYS A 18 31.18 -23.31 -39.02
N ARG A 19 31.24 -24.62 -38.73
CA ARG A 19 30.14 -25.33 -38.06
C ARG A 19 29.94 -24.85 -36.63
N LEU A 20 31.02 -24.65 -35.87
CA LEU A 20 30.93 -24.15 -34.50
C LEU A 20 30.33 -22.74 -34.44
N GLN A 21 30.65 -21.86 -35.41
CA GLN A 21 30.04 -20.54 -35.51
C GLN A 21 28.54 -20.61 -35.80
N LYS A 22 28.12 -21.48 -36.74
CA LYS A 22 26.69 -21.71 -37.01
C LYS A 22 25.96 -22.23 -35.76
N TYR A 23 26.52 -23.21 -35.07
CA TYR A 23 25.93 -23.70 -33.82
C TYR A 23 25.83 -22.61 -32.76
N LYS A 24 26.85 -21.76 -32.63
CA LYS A 24 26.79 -20.64 -31.69
C LYS A 24 25.62 -19.71 -32.01
N GLN A 25 25.42 -19.38 -33.28
CA GLN A 25 24.31 -18.53 -33.72
C GLN A 25 22.95 -19.16 -33.47
N GLU A 26 22.77 -20.44 -33.84
CA GLU A 26 21.53 -21.19 -33.59
C GLU A 26 21.21 -21.27 -32.10
N ARG A 27 22.23 -21.47 -31.25
CA ARG A 27 22.05 -21.48 -29.78
C ARG A 27 21.71 -20.11 -29.23
N GLU A 28 22.32 -19.05 -29.75
CA GLU A 28 21.98 -17.69 -29.35
C GLU A 28 20.53 -17.34 -29.72
N THR A 29 20.02 -17.80 -30.86
CA THR A 29 18.61 -17.63 -31.22
C THR A 29 17.68 -18.46 -30.35
N GLU A 30 17.99 -19.75 -30.12
CA GLU A 30 17.22 -20.61 -29.21
C GLU A 30 17.15 -20.04 -27.79
N LEU A 31 18.26 -19.49 -27.28
CA LEU A 31 18.32 -18.86 -25.97
C LEU A 31 17.46 -17.60 -25.90
N LYS A 32 17.50 -16.75 -26.93
CA LYS A 32 16.63 -15.56 -27.00
C LYS A 32 15.16 -15.93 -27.03
N GLU A 33 14.77 -16.92 -27.82
CA GLU A 33 13.39 -17.41 -27.86
C GLU A 33 12.96 -17.97 -26.50
N ALA A 34 13.83 -18.74 -25.85
CA ALA A 34 13.59 -19.24 -24.50
C ALA A 34 13.43 -18.09 -23.48
N ASP A 35 14.29 -17.08 -23.52
CA ASP A 35 14.21 -15.90 -22.65
C ASP A 35 12.93 -15.09 -22.90
N GLU A 36 12.52 -14.94 -24.17
CA GLU A 36 11.25 -14.30 -24.52
C GLU A 36 10.05 -15.09 -23.98
N LEU A 37 10.08 -16.41 -24.09
CA LEU A 37 9.05 -17.29 -23.52
C LEU A 37 9.02 -17.20 -21.99
N ILE A 38 10.18 -17.18 -21.34
CA ILE A 38 10.29 -17.00 -19.89
C ILE A 38 9.70 -15.65 -19.49
N LYS A 39 10.01 -14.58 -20.21
CA LYS A 39 9.52 -13.23 -19.93
C LYS A 39 8.02 -13.09 -20.15
N LYS A 40 7.46 -13.72 -21.18
CA LYS A 40 6.00 -13.77 -21.41
C LYS A 40 5.32 -14.56 -20.30
N SER A 41 5.84 -15.75 -20.00
CA SER A 41 5.29 -16.65 -18.97
C SER A 41 5.36 -16.03 -17.57
N SER A 42 6.45 -15.34 -17.23
CA SER A 42 6.57 -14.65 -15.93
C SER A 42 5.56 -13.51 -15.79
N GLY A 43 5.35 -12.74 -16.86
CA GLY A 43 4.33 -11.70 -16.90
C GLY A 43 2.91 -12.26 -16.72
N GLU A 44 2.59 -13.39 -17.36
CA GLU A 44 1.29 -14.06 -17.21
C GLU A 44 1.07 -14.55 -15.77
N VAL A 45 2.10 -15.14 -15.14
CA VAL A 45 2.04 -15.59 -13.74
C VAL A 45 1.81 -14.41 -12.80
N GLU A 46 2.52 -13.30 -12.98
CA GLU A 46 2.32 -12.09 -12.18
C GLU A 46 0.91 -11.50 -12.33
N GLN A 47 0.38 -11.46 -13.55
CA GLN A 47 -0.99 -11.00 -13.80
C GLN A 47 -2.03 -11.90 -13.11
N LYS A 48 -1.85 -13.22 -13.18
CA LYS A 48 -2.72 -14.18 -12.48
C LYS A 48 -2.71 -13.96 -10.97
N LYS A 49 -1.53 -13.76 -10.36
CA LYS A 49 -1.42 -13.44 -8.93
C LYS A 49 -2.17 -12.15 -8.56
N LYS A 50 -1.96 -11.07 -9.33
CA LYS A 50 -2.64 -9.78 -9.11
C LYS A 50 -4.15 -9.88 -9.26
N LEU A 51 -4.63 -10.72 -10.19
CA LEU A 51 -6.06 -10.97 -10.36
C LEU A 51 -6.66 -11.67 -9.14
N VAL A 52 -5.99 -12.72 -8.63
CA VAL A 52 -6.41 -13.45 -7.43
C VAL A 52 -6.43 -12.54 -6.21
N GLU A 53 -5.45 -11.63 -6.07
CA GLU A 53 -5.42 -10.65 -4.98
C GLU A 53 -6.56 -9.62 -5.06
N LYS A 54 -6.90 -9.16 -6.27
CA LYS A 54 -7.95 -8.15 -6.48
C LYS A 54 -9.37 -8.72 -6.41
N ILE A 55 -9.57 -9.98 -6.81
CA ILE A 55 -10.88 -10.62 -6.86
C ILE A 55 -11.07 -11.49 -5.60
N PRO A 56 -11.85 -11.05 -4.61
CA PRO A 56 -11.94 -11.70 -3.30
C PRO A 56 -12.62 -13.09 -3.32
N ILE A 57 -13.25 -13.48 -4.43
CA ILE A 57 -13.92 -14.77 -4.59
C ILE A 57 -13.05 -15.67 -5.48
N PRO A 58 -12.45 -16.75 -4.96
CA PRO A 58 -11.52 -17.60 -5.71
C PRO A 58 -12.11 -18.22 -6.98
N GLN A 59 -13.41 -18.52 -6.97
CA GLN A 59 -14.13 -19.05 -8.13
C GLN A 59 -14.12 -18.05 -9.30
N LEU A 60 -14.18 -16.75 -9.01
CA LEU A 60 -14.19 -15.67 -10.00
C LEU A 60 -12.80 -15.31 -10.51
N ALA A 61 -11.77 -15.60 -9.72
CA ALA A 61 -10.37 -15.45 -10.14
C ALA A 61 -9.90 -16.62 -11.02
N SER A 62 -10.60 -17.76 -10.99
CA SER A 62 -10.26 -18.95 -11.77
C SER A 62 -10.68 -18.82 -13.24
N GLU A 63 -9.99 -19.53 -14.14
CA GLU A 63 -10.33 -19.58 -15.58
C GLU A 63 -11.30 -20.73 -15.91
N ASN A 64 -11.72 -21.51 -14.91
CA ASN A 64 -12.57 -22.68 -15.07
C ASN A 64 -14.06 -22.31 -14.91
N ASP A 65 -14.65 -21.82 -16.00
CA ASP A 65 -16.02 -21.31 -16.03
C ASP A 65 -17.10 -22.41 -16.20
N GLU A 66 -16.69 -23.68 -16.30
CA GLU A 66 -17.55 -24.82 -16.65
C GLU A 66 -18.70 -25.07 -15.65
N ARG A 67 -18.53 -24.66 -14.39
CA ARG A 67 -19.52 -24.88 -13.32
C ARG A 67 -20.58 -23.78 -13.20
N LEU A 68 -20.42 -22.69 -13.96
CA LEU A 68 -21.30 -21.52 -13.93
C LEU A 68 -22.42 -21.65 -14.97
N SER A 69 -23.58 -21.06 -14.69
CA SER A 69 -24.67 -20.93 -15.66
C SER A 69 -24.29 -19.98 -16.81
N ALA A 70 -25.01 -20.01 -17.93
CA ALA A 70 -24.69 -19.16 -19.09
C ALA A 70 -24.74 -17.66 -18.74
N GLU A 71 -25.72 -17.25 -17.93
CA GLU A 71 -25.90 -15.86 -17.48
C GLU A 71 -24.81 -15.44 -16.48
N GLU A 72 -24.43 -16.36 -15.57
CA GLU A 72 -23.35 -16.12 -14.61
C GLU A 72 -22.01 -15.95 -15.33
N ARG A 73 -21.70 -16.80 -16.32
CA ARG A 73 -20.46 -16.69 -17.10
C ARG A 73 -20.31 -15.33 -17.76
N GLU A 74 -21.39 -14.79 -18.33
CA GLU A 74 -21.35 -13.49 -19.00
C GLU A 74 -21.00 -12.37 -18.02
N MET A 75 -21.64 -12.32 -16.85
CA MET A 75 -21.32 -11.33 -15.81
C MET A 75 -19.87 -11.44 -15.32
N PHE A 76 -19.35 -12.66 -15.18
CA PHE A 76 -17.98 -12.87 -14.69
C PHE A 76 -16.91 -12.58 -15.73
N VAL A 77 -17.17 -12.86 -17.01
CA VAL A 77 -16.27 -12.46 -18.10
C VAL A 77 -16.11 -10.94 -18.14
N VAL A 78 -17.22 -10.19 -18.04
CA VAL A 78 -17.20 -8.73 -18.01
C VAL A 78 -16.40 -8.21 -16.82
N HIS A 79 -16.67 -8.72 -15.61
CA HIS A 79 -15.93 -8.30 -14.40
C HIS A 79 -14.44 -8.67 -14.43
N ARG A 80 -14.08 -9.83 -14.99
CA ARG A 80 -12.68 -10.23 -15.13
C ARG A 80 -11.94 -9.36 -16.15
N GLN A 81 -12.62 -8.96 -17.23
CA GLN A 81 -12.06 -8.09 -18.26
C GLN A 81 -11.81 -6.66 -17.75
N THR A 82 -12.74 -6.10 -16.96
CA THR A 82 -12.57 -4.76 -16.38
C THR A 82 -11.36 -4.72 -15.44
N VAL A 83 -11.23 -5.71 -14.53
CA VAL A 83 -10.09 -5.80 -13.61
C VAL A 83 -8.77 -6.04 -14.36
N ARG A 84 -8.76 -6.85 -15.42
CA ARG A 84 -7.58 -7.04 -16.28
C ARG A 84 -7.15 -5.74 -16.95
N HIS A 85 -8.09 -4.95 -17.46
CA HIS A 85 -7.81 -3.65 -18.06
C HIS A 85 -7.21 -2.66 -17.06
N GLU A 86 -7.69 -2.67 -15.81
CA GLU A 86 -7.13 -1.85 -14.72
C GLU A 86 -5.74 -2.30 -14.29
N ILE A 87 -5.43 -3.60 -14.30
CA ILE A 87 -4.08 -4.10 -13.99
C ILE A 87 -3.10 -3.73 -15.10
N ALA A 88 -3.53 -3.80 -16.37
CA ALA A 88 -2.70 -3.49 -17.53
C ALA A 88 -2.38 -1.98 -17.67
N SER A 89 -3.26 -1.09 -17.19
CA SER A 89 -3.09 0.36 -17.26
C SER A 89 -2.23 0.94 -16.13
N THR A 90 -1.84 0.14 -15.13
CA THR A 90 -0.89 0.62 -14.09
C THR A 90 0.51 0.77 -14.68
N PRO A 91 1.11 1.97 -14.65
CA PRO A 91 2.42 2.21 -15.24
C PRO A 91 3.48 1.40 -14.48
N LYS A 92 4.26 0.60 -15.21
CA LYS A 92 5.48 -0.04 -14.69
C LYS A 92 6.42 1.06 -14.22
N LYS A 93 6.56 1.20 -12.89
CA LYS A 93 7.57 2.02 -12.22
C LYS A 93 8.95 1.46 -12.60
N ASN A 94 9.48 1.88 -13.74
CA ASN A 94 10.86 1.61 -14.11
C ASN A 94 11.75 2.47 -13.21
N GLU A 95 12.50 1.81 -12.32
CA GLU A 95 13.67 2.39 -11.67
C GLU A 95 14.72 2.73 -12.74
N LYS A 96 14.69 3.96 -13.26
CA LYS A 96 15.84 4.57 -13.92
C LYS A 96 16.51 5.52 -12.93
N LYS A 97 17.55 5.01 -12.26
CA LYS A 97 18.54 5.82 -11.56
C LYS A 97 19.57 6.31 -12.58
N GLU A 98 19.31 7.40 -13.29
CA GLU A 98 20.37 8.11 -14.02
C GLU A 98 20.19 9.64 -13.88
N GLN A 99 21.11 10.23 -13.11
CA GLN A 99 21.68 11.60 -13.17
C GLN A 99 20.77 12.80 -12.84
N LEU A 100 20.81 13.21 -11.56
CA LEU A 100 20.11 14.36 -10.97
C LEU A 100 20.89 15.70 -11.00
N GLU A 101 22.16 15.72 -11.42
CA GLU A 101 23.03 16.87 -11.16
C GLU A 101 23.06 17.94 -12.27
N GLU A 102 22.65 17.63 -13.50
CA GLU A 102 22.84 18.55 -14.64
C GLU A 102 21.60 19.41 -14.99
N THR A 103 20.46 19.21 -14.33
CA THR A 103 19.19 19.88 -14.69
C THR A 103 18.71 20.94 -13.68
N VAL A 104 19.50 21.25 -12.65
CA VAL A 104 19.05 22.15 -11.55
C VAL A 104 19.06 23.64 -11.94
N GLU A 105 19.78 24.05 -12.99
CA GLU A 105 19.93 25.50 -13.30
C GLU A 105 18.85 26.11 -14.21
N ARG A 106 17.94 25.33 -14.82
CA ARG A 106 17.01 25.86 -15.85
C ARG A 106 15.53 25.91 -15.50
N GLU A 107 15.09 25.35 -14.38
CA GLU A 107 13.70 25.47 -13.96
C GLU A 107 13.60 26.26 -12.66
N ARG A 108 13.45 27.59 -12.77
CA ARG A 108 12.81 28.34 -11.69
C ARG A 108 11.39 27.79 -11.58
N PRO A 109 10.99 27.14 -10.48
CA PRO A 109 9.64 26.62 -10.37
C PRO A 109 8.66 27.79 -10.47
N LYS A 110 7.75 27.71 -11.44
CA LYS A 110 6.53 28.51 -11.41
C LYS A 110 5.82 28.19 -10.08
N PRO A 111 5.21 29.18 -9.39
CA PRO A 111 4.48 28.90 -8.17
C PRO A 111 3.46 27.80 -8.48
N VAL A 112 3.57 26.70 -7.73
CA VAL A 112 2.61 25.59 -7.82
C VAL A 112 1.25 26.20 -7.55
N VAL A 113 0.40 26.18 -8.59
CA VAL A 113 -1.03 26.47 -8.42
C VAL A 113 -1.53 25.42 -7.43
N GLU A 114 -1.84 25.87 -6.22
CA GLU A 114 -2.47 25.07 -5.18
C GLU A 114 -3.65 24.34 -5.81
N GLN A 115 -3.51 23.03 -5.97
CA GLN A 115 -4.66 22.21 -6.34
C GLN A 115 -5.67 22.39 -5.21
N PRO A 116 -6.93 22.75 -5.51
CA PRO A 116 -7.96 22.81 -4.49
C PRO A 116 -8.04 21.43 -3.84
N GLN A 117 -7.73 21.37 -2.53
CA GLN A 117 -7.84 20.15 -1.73
C GLN A 117 -9.32 19.80 -1.55
N TYR A 118 -9.91 19.22 -2.59
CA TYR A 118 -11.27 18.71 -2.55
C TYR A 118 -11.30 17.47 -1.64
N GLY A 119 -11.81 17.63 -0.42
CA GLY A 119 -12.27 16.51 0.41
C GLY A 119 -11.73 16.44 1.84
N MET A 120 -10.79 17.31 2.26
CA MET A 120 -10.31 17.31 3.64
C MET A 120 -11.11 18.30 4.50
N ARG A 121 -11.64 17.85 5.64
CA ARG A 121 -12.36 18.70 6.60
C ARG A 121 -11.45 19.82 7.13
N PRO A 122 -11.95 21.04 7.36
CA PRO A 122 -11.13 22.11 7.93
C PRO A 122 -10.67 21.74 9.36
N ILE A 123 -9.46 22.14 9.74
CA ILE A 123 -8.87 21.82 11.06
C ILE A 123 -9.79 22.27 12.21
N ARG A 124 -10.46 23.41 12.04
CA ARG A 124 -11.41 23.92 13.02
C ARG A 124 -12.56 22.96 13.32
N GLU A 125 -13.12 22.32 12.29
CA GLU A 125 -14.19 21.33 12.46
C GLU A 125 -13.67 20.10 13.20
N MET A 126 -12.51 19.58 12.77
CA MET A 126 -11.83 18.46 13.41
C MET A 126 -11.54 18.72 14.89
N TYR A 127 -11.06 19.93 15.20
CA TYR A 127 -10.82 20.37 16.57
C TYR A 127 -12.11 20.46 17.39
N SER A 128 -13.17 21.02 16.83
CA SER A 128 -14.45 21.11 17.52
C SER A 128 -15.04 19.73 17.85
N GLU A 129 -14.93 18.78 16.92
CA GLU A 129 -15.39 17.41 17.11
C GLU A 129 -14.55 16.70 18.18
N ALA A 130 -13.22 16.80 18.08
CA ALA A 130 -12.31 16.21 19.05
C ALA A 130 -12.52 16.79 20.46
N ALA A 131 -12.68 18.12 20.57
CA ALA A 131 -12.93 18.79 21.84
C ALA A 131 -14.26 18.36 22.48
N ALA A 132 -15.33 18.18 21.67
CA ALA A 132 -16.61 17.69 22.16
C ALA A 132 -16.49 16.26 22.73
N ILE A 133 -15.76 15.38 22.03
CA ILE A 133 -15.48 14.02 22.54
C ILE A 133 -14.67 14.10 23.83
N TYR A 134 -13.61 14.91 23.86
CA TYR A 134 -12.76 15.05 25.05
C TYR A 134 -13.55 15.53 26.27
N GLN A 135 -14.43 16.54 26.11
CA GLN A 135 -15.29 17.00 27.20
C GLN A 135 -16.23 15.91 27.71
N ALA A 136 -16.83 15.12 26.80
CA ALA A 136 -17.67 13.99 27.20
C ALA A 136 -16.86 12.91 27.95
N VAL A 137 -15.64 12.64 27.50
CA VAL A 137 -14.72 11.69 28.15
C VAL A 137 -14.27 12.20 29.52
N GLU A 138 -13.99 13.49 29.67
CA GLU A 138 -13.59 14.11 30.94
C GLU A 138 -14.70 14.01 31.98
N GLN A 139 -15.95 14.26 31.59
CA GLN A 139 -17.10 14.12 32.48
C GLN A 139 -17.36 12.66 32.89
N ARG A 140 -17.13 11.73 31.97
CA ARG A 140 -17.49 10.31 32.16
C ARG A 140 -16.35 9.46 32.73
N GLY A 141 -15.10 9.90 32.57
CA GLY A 141 -13.88 9.19 33.00
C GLY A 141 -13.47 8.01 32.12
N TYR A 142 -14.15 7.76 31.00
CA TYR A 142 -13.79 6.70 30.04
C TYR A 142 -14.19 7.07 28.62
N ILE A 143 -13.58 6.42 27.62
CA ILE A 143 -13.87 6.61 26.20
C ILE A 143 -14.50 5.35 25.60
N THR A 144 -15.54 5.53 24.79
CA THR A 144 -16.21 4.41 24.12
C THR A 144 -15.43 3.97 22.88
N PRO A 145 -15.65 2.73 22.41
CA PRO A 145 -15.11 2.29 21.13
C PRO A 145 -15.53 3.17 19.95
N GLN A 146 -16.77 3.67 19.94
CA GLN A 146 -17.28 4.54 18.86
C GLN A 146 -16.59 5.91 18.85
N GLU A 147 -16.42 6.53 20.02
CA GLU A 147 -15.66 7.78 20.17
C GLU A 147 -14.20 7.57 19.78
N MET A 148 -13.61 6.43 20.17
CA MET A 148 -12.24 6.10 19.80
C MET A 148 -12.06 5.94 18.28
N THR A 149 -13.03 5.35 17.58
CA THR A 149 -13.02 5.29 16.10
C THR A 149 -12.99 6.69 15.50
N LYS A 150 -13.84 7.60 15.99
CA LYS A 150 -13.86 9.00 15.51
C LYS A 150 -12.55 9.73 15.79
N VAL A 151 -11.98 9.56 16.98
CA VAL A 151 -10.66 10.11 17.33
C VAL A 151 -9.58 9.56 16.39
N GLY A 152 -9.66 8.27 16.04
CA GLY A 152 -8.79 7.65 15.05
C GLY A 152 -8.92 8.27 13.66
N GLU A 153 -10.14 8.48 13.17
CA GLU A 153 -10.41 9.16 11.89
C GLU A 153 -9.80 10.57 11.87
N ILE A 154 -10.06 11.37 12.91
CA ILE A 154 -9.52 12.73 13.07
C ILE A 154 -7.98 12.70 13.05
N TYR A 155 -7.36 11.77 13.78
CA TYR A 155 -5.91 11.62 13.80
C TYR A 155 -5.35 11.28 12.41
N THR A 156 -5.96 10.31 11.72
CA THR A 156 -5.51 9.91 10.38
C THR A 156 -5.66 11.03 9.36
N GLU A 157 -6.74 11.81 9.42
CA GLU A 157 -6.97 12.94 8.53
C GLU A 157 -6.00 14.10 8.84
N THR A 158 -5.65 14.31 10.10
CA THR A 158 -4.63 15.31 10.51
C THR A 158 -3.27 14.93 9.94
N GLN A 159 -2.89 13.66 10.07
CA GLN A 159 -1.65 13.12 9.49
C GLN A 159 -1.62 13.21 7.96
N GLN A 160 -2.76 12.99 7.29
CA GLN A 160 -2.86 13.19 5.84
C GLN A 160 -2.66 14.64 5.43
N LYS A 161 -3.20 15.60 6.21
CA LYS A 161 -3.00 17.04 5.99
C LYS A 161 -1.54 17.46 6.16
N GLU A 162 -0.87 16.97 7.20
CA GLU A 162 0.57 17.22 7.42
C GLU A 162 1.40 16.73 6.21
N ARG A 163 1.13 15.51 5.74
CA ARG A 163 1.80 14.94 4.56
C ARG A 163 1.50 15.67 3.27
N ALA A 164 0.30 16.24 3.14
CA ALA A 164 -0.11 17.01 1.99
C ALA A 164 0.40 18.46 2.00
N ASN A 165 1.25 18.85 2.98
CA ASN A 165 1.69 20.22 3.22
C ASN A 165 0.51 21.20 3.27
N TYR A 166 -0.61 20.78 3.87
CA TYR A 166 -1.77 21.64 4.06
C TYR A 166 -1.38 22.87 4.88
N GLN A 167 -1.62 24.05 4.33
CA GLN A 167 -1.46 25.29 5.07
C GLN A 167 -2.80 25.65 5.72
N PRO A 168 -2.94 25.48 7.04
CA PRO A 168 -4.11 25.99 7.74
C PRO A 168 -4.20 27.50 7.60
N GLN A 169 -5.42 28.04 7.74
CA GLN A 169 -5.56 29.48 7.88
C GLN A 169 -4.72 29.98 9.06
N PRO A 170 -4.15 31.20 9.01
CA PRO A 170 -3.28 31.71 10.08
C PRO A 170 -3.90 31.63 11.49
N GLN A 171 -5.22 31.75 11.56
CA GLN A 171 -6.00 31.64 12.80
C GLN A 171 -6.16 30.20 13.33
N ASP A 172 -6.01 29.19 12.46
CA ASP A 172 -6.19 27.77 12.78
C ASP A 172 -4.86 27.05 13.07
N VAL A 173 -3.71 27.69 12.81
CA VAL A 173 -2.38 27.16 13.16
C VAL A 173 -2.32 26.69 14.63
N PRO A 174 -2.69 27.49 15.65
CA PRO A 174 -2.65 27.03 17.03
C PRO A 174 -3.69 25.95 17.35
N LEU A 175 -4.75 25.81 16.53
CA LEU A 175 -5.74 24.74 16.69
C LEU A 175 -5.21 23.40 16.17
N ALA A 176 -4.36 23.41 15.14
CA ALA A 176 -3.72 22.21 14.62
C ALA A 176 -2.83 21.54 15.68
N ASP A 177 -1.99 22.33 16.35
CA ASP A 177 -1.10 21.83 17.42
C ASP A 177 -1.92 21.24 18.57
N ARG A 178 -2.96 21.96 19.02
CA ARG A 178 -3.83 21.49 20.11
C ARG A 178 -4.65 20.26 19.74
N LEU A 179 -5.03 20.13 18.46
CA LEU A 179 -5.74 18.96 17.96
C LEU A 179 -4.90 17.71 18.12
N HIS A 180 -3.61 17.78 17.76
CA HIS A 180 -2.68 16.68 17.92
C HIS A 180 -2.62 16.22 19.38
N ASP A 181 -2.29 17.14 20.29
CA ASP A 181 -2.21 16.88 21.73
C ASP A 181 -3.49 16.25 22.30
N LEU A 182 -4.64 16.75 21.86
CA LEU A 182 -5.94 16.32 22.36
C LEU A 182 -6.27 14.89 21.88
N THR A 183 -5.97 14.55 20.62
CA THR A 183 -6.14 13.19 20.11
C THR A 183 -5.20 12.20 20.80
N GLU A 184 -3.95 12.58 21.07
CA GLU A 184 -3.00 11.73 21.81
C GLU A 184 -3.46 11.46 23.24
N ARG A 185 -3.95 12.49 23.95
CA ARG A 185 -4.51 12.31 25.30
C ARG A 185 -5.67 11.33 25.32
N MET A 186 -6.61 11.43 24.38
CA MET A 186 -7.75 10.50 24.29
C MET A 186 -7.31 9.06 23.99
N GLN A 187 -6.32 8.88 23.11
CA GLN A 187 -5.70 7.58 22.87
C GLN A 187 -5.06 7.02 24.14
N GLY A 188 -4.38 7.86 24.93
CA GLY A 188 -3.81 7.49 26.23
C GLY A 188 -4.86 7.01 27.22
N ILE A 189 -5.97 7.74 27.35
CA ILE A 189 -7.11 7.35 28.20
C ILE A 189 -7.68 5.98 27.77
N TYR A 190 -7.83 5.75 26.46
CA TYR A 190 -8.33 4.46 25.98
C TYR A 190 -7.39 3.29 26.28
N ARG A 191 -6.07 3.51 26.14
CA ARG A 191 -5.06 2.48 26.45
C ARG A 191 -5.09 2.10 27.92
N THR A 192 -5.08 3.09 28.82
CA THR A 192 -5.13 2.83 30.28
C THR A 192 -6.43 2.13 30.67
N GLN A 193 -7.56 2.50 30.06
CA GLN A 193 -8.83 1.82 30.25
C GLN A 193 -8.77 0.34 29.82
N LYS A 194 -8.17 0.06 28.66
CA LYS A 194 -8.02 -1.31 28.15
C LYS A 194 -7.10 -2.16 29.03
N GLU A 195 -6.02 -1.57 29.55
CA GLU A 195 -5.11 -2.21 30.49
C GLU A 195 -5.78 -2.51 31.84
N ARG A 196 -6.58 -1.58 32.36
CA ARG A 196 -7.39 -1.83 33.57
C ARG A 196 -8.37 -2.97 33.33
N ALA A 197 -9.08 -2.96 32.20
CA ALA A 197 -10.02 -4.02 31.85
C ALA A 197 -9.33 -5.39 31.67
N SER A 198 -8.12 -5.44 31.11
CA SER A 198 -7.37 -6.69 30.96
C SER A 198 -6.85 -7.22 32.30
N LYS A 199 -6.35 -6.34 33.19
CA LYS A 199 -5.93 -6.72 34.56
C LYS A 199 -7.08 -7.34 35.35
N ILE A 200 -8.27 -6.73 35.29
CA ILE A 200 -9.49 -7.26 35.92
C ILE A 200 -9.84 -8.63 35.32
N ARG A 201 -9.82 -8.77 34.00
CA ARG A 201 -10.19 -10.03 33.31
C ARG A 201 -9.22 -11.18 33.61
N HIS A 202 -7.94 -10.89 33.83
CA HIS A 202 -6.90 -11.88 34.07
C HIS A 202 -6.59 -12.11 35.57
N GLY A 203 -7.40 -11.55 36.48
CA GLY A 203 -7.28 -11.83 37.92
C GLY A 203 -6.04 -11.24 38.59
N TYR A 204 -5.32 -10.34 37.91
CA TYR A 204 -4.19 -9.60 38.47
C TYR A 204 -4.69 -8.30 39.11
N SER A 205 -5.64 -8.38 40.05
CA SER A 205 -5.92 -7.27 40.96
C SER A 205 -5.06 -7.44 42.20
N ASN A 206 -3.82 -6.96 42.15
CA ASN A 206 -3.16 -6.58 43.40
C ASN A 206 -3.91 -5.34 43.90
N GLU A 207 -4.75 -5.50 44.93
CA GLU A 207 -5.52 -4.45 45.61
C GLU A 207 -4.65 -3.35 46.26
N ALA A 208 -3.34 -3.34 46.02
CA ALA A 208 -2.37 -2.45 46.67
C ALA A 208 -1.98 -1.21 45.86
N ASP A 209 -2.31 -1.13 44.56
CA ASP A 209 -1.79 -0.06 43.67
C ASP A 209 -2.82 1.01 43.26
N ASP A 210 -4.09 0.87 43.64
CA ASP A 210 -5.19 1.79 43.28
C ASP A 210 -5.63 2.71 44.44
N GLU A 211 -4.71 3.14 45.31
CA GLU A 211 -4.97 4.32 46.14
C GLU A 211 -4.62 5.60 45.35
N PRO A 212 -5.61 6.45 45.00
CA PRO A 212 -5.32 7.76 44.49
C PRO A 212 -4.65 8.57 45.61
N GLN A 213 -3.37 8.88 45.44
CA GLN A 213 -2.71 9.89 46.27
C GLN A 213 -3.34 11.25 45.96
N TYR A 214 -4.43 11.56 46.65
CA TYR A 214 -4.93 12.92 46.77
C TYR A 214 -3.82 13.72 47.43
N ARG A 215 -3.16 14.59 46.64
CA ARG A 215 -2.34 15.67 47.15
C ARG A 215 -3.19 16.54 48.08
N THR A 216 -3.06 16.33 49.38
CA THR A 216 -3.46 17.31 50.37
C THR A 216 -2.49 18.48 50.30
N ARG A 217 -3.01 19.60 49.77
CA ARG A 217 -2.60 21.01 49.89
C ARG A 217 -1.10 21.35 49.82
#